data_AF-A6K8A9-F1
#
_entry.id   AF-A6K8A9-F1
#
_cell.length_a   1.000
_cell.length_b   1.000
_cell.length_c   1.000
_cell.angle_alpha   90.00
_cell.angle_beta   90.00
_cell.angle_gamma   90.00
#
_symmetry.space_group_name_H-M   'P 1'
#
loop_
_entity.id
_entity.type
_entity.pdbx_description
1 polymer ?
#
loop_
_entity_poly.entity_id
_entity_poly.type
_entity_poly.pdbx_seq_one_letter_code
_entity_poly.pdbx_strand_id
1 'polypeptide(L)'
;MASPRRQSGRRPESSDDRHVMYKHASIYPTEEELQAIQTAVSHTERALRLVSDTLAEESSQQGTLVSPPPRMLKGVVRVGILAKGLVLRGDHSVQLTLLCSKKPTHSLLQRIKQELPRELSIVAEDKYEVSSDHDANIVISACVEPGVKVTVSATSPLMREDPSVKQELQDSLSDPEDILDRERCLETLAALRHAKWFQARASGLQPCVIVIRVLRDLCRCLPPWGALPAWAMELLVEKVLSSAPRPLSPGDAMRRVLEYHALRLVAFRQIHKVLHMEHLPPRTRFGARKRMREASQTQEGARERKRGRQGTAGLP
;
A
#
# COMPACT_ATOMS: atom_id res chain seq x y z
N MET A 1 -6.88 59.55 -4.14
CA MET A 1 -6.97 58.45 -5.14
C MET A 1 -5.87 57.45 -4.84
N ALA A 2 -6.21 56.30 -4.26
CA ALA A 2 -5.25 55.24 -3.96
C ALA A 2 -5.15 54.32 -5.19
N SER A 3 -3.99 54.26 -5.82
CA SER A 3 -3.71 53.30 -6.90
C SER A 3 -3.82 51.86 -6.39
N PRO A 4 -4.44 50.93 -7.13
CA PRO A 4 -4.48 49.55 -6.71
C PRO A 4 -3.06 48.97 -6.80
N ARG A 5 -2.59 48.38 -5.70
CA ARG A 5 -1.36 47.58 -5.66
C ARG A 5 -1.45 46.50 -6.74
N ARG A 6 -0.67 46.63 -7.81
CA ARG A 6 -0.40 45.53 -8.75
C ARG A 6 0.11 44.33 -7.95
N GLN A 7 -0.60 43.21 -8.01
CA GLN A 7 -0.08 41.94 -7.53
C GLN A 7 1.24 41.65 -8.26
N SER A 8 2.33 41.70 -7.52
CA SER A 8 3.67 41.41 -8.02
C SER A 8 3.83 39.91 -8.26
N GLY A 9 4.16 39.53 -9.51
CA GLY A 9 5.12 38.46 -9.76
C GLY A 9 4.59 37.04 -10.01
N ARG A 10 3.61 36.83 -10.90
CA ARG A 10 3.51 35.51 -11.55
C ARG A 10 4.70 35.36 -12.51
N ARG A 11 5.61 34.43 -12.20
CA ARG A 11 6.66 34.01 -13.14
C ARG A 11 5.97 33.66 -14.48
N PRO A 12 6.48 34.16 -15.62
CA PRO A 12 5.94 33.77 -16.92
C PRO A 12 5.99 32.25 -17.07
N GLU A 13 4.89 31.66 -17.57
CA GLU A 13 4.84 30.21 -17.84
C GLU A 13 5.91 29.83 -18.86
N SER A 14 6.74 28.86 -18.51
CA SER A 14 7.77 28.36 -19.42
C SER A 14 7.16 27.52 -20.55
N SER A 15 7.96 27.24 -21.59
CA SER A 15 7.57 26.28 -22.62
C SER A 15 7.25 24.90 -22.01
N ASP A 16 8.07 24.45 -21.06
CA ASP A 16 7.91 23.16 -20.39
C ASP A 16 6.60 23.10 -19.58
N ASP A 17 6.25 24.19 -18.88
CA ASP A 17 4.97 24.28 -18.15
C ASP A 17 3.79 24.07 -19.09
N ARG A 18 3.79 24.75 -20.24
CA ARG A 18 2.72 24.64 -21.25
C ARG A 18 2.59 23.22 -21.80
N HIS A 19 3.70 22.56 -22.10
CA HIS A 19 3.68 21.17 -22.60
C HIS A 19 3.19 20.17 -21.54
N VAL A 20 3.64 20.32 -20.29
CA VAL A 20 3.18 19.48 -19.18
C VAL A 20 1.68 19.64 -18.95
N MET A 21 1.19 20.89 -18.93
CA MET A 21 -0.24 21.17 -18.75
C MET A 21 -1.07 20.71 -19.95
N TYR A 22 -0.59 20.91 -21.18
CA TYR A 22 -1.26 20.40 -22.38
C TYR A 22 -1.36 18.88 -22.38
N LYS A 23 -0.25 18.19 -22.03
CA LYS A 23 -0.25 16.73 -21.91
C LYS A 23 -1.16 16.26 -20.79
N HIS A 24 -1.17 16.94 -19.65
CA HIS A 24 -2.08 16.62 -18.54
C HIS A 24 -3.55 16.77 -18.94
N ALA A 25 -3.90 17.81 -19.69
CA ALA A 25 -5.26 18.02 -20.19
C ALA A 25 -5.68 16.95 -21.21
N SER A 26 -4.78 16.51 -22.09
CA SER A 26 -5.11 15.50 -23.12
C SER A 26 -5.31 14.10 -22.56
N ILE A 27 -4.67 13.77 -21.43
CA ILE A 27 -4.81 12.49 -20.73
C ILE A 27 -5.86 12.51 -19.61
N TYR A 28 -6.45 13.67 -19.33
CA TYR A 28 -7.48 13.77 -18.30
C TYR A 28 -8.77 13.06 -18.76
N PRO A 29 -9.42 12.27 -17.87
CA PRO A 29 -10.68 11.62 -18.20
C PRO A 29 -11.74 12.63 -18.66
N THR A 30 -12.60 12.22 -19.59
CA THR A 30 -13.76 13.03 -19.95
C THR A 30 -14.74 13.12 -18.78
N GLU A 31 -15.66 14.09 -18.81
CA GLU A 31 -16.69 14.23 -17.77
C GLU A 31 -17.59 12.99 -17.72
N GLU A 32 -17.94 12.44 -18.88
CA GLU A 32 -18.70 11.19 -19.02
C GLU A 32 -17.97 9.99 -18.41
N GLU A 33 -16.68 9.81 -18.70
CA GLU A 33 -15.87 8.73 -18.11
C GLU A 33 -15.81 8.86 -16.58
N LEU A 34 -15.57 10.08 -16.08
CA LEU A 34 -15.47 10.34 -14.65
C LEU A 34 -16.81 10.10 -13.96
N GLN A 35 -17.92 10.55 -14.55
CA GLN A 35 -19.26 10.34 -14.04
C GLN A 35 -19.60 8.85 -14.03
N ALA A 36 -19.34 8.10 -15.11
CA ALA A 36 -19.56 6.67 -15.17
C ALA A 36 -18.81 5.92 -14.06
N ILE A 37 -17.53 6.26 -13.83
CA ILE A 37 -16.73 5.68 -12.75
C ILE A 37 -17.32 6.00 -11.37
N GLN A 38 -17.69 7.26 -11.13
CA GLN A 38 -18.28 7.67 -9.85
C GLN A 38 -19.62 6.98 -9.58
N THR A 39 -20.48 6.87 -10.59
CA THR A 39 -21.76 6.19 -10.52
C THR A 39 -21.58 4.70 -10.24
N ALA A 40 -20.74 3.99 -11.00
CA ALA A 40 -20.48 2.56 -10.79
C ALA A 40 -19.90 2.27 -9.39
N VAL A 41 -18.97 3.11 -8.92
CA VAL A 41 -18.41 2.99 -7.56
C VAL A 41 -19.49 3.24 -6.50
N SER A 42 -20.31 4.27 -6.67
CA SER A 42 -21.40 4.62 -5.77
C SER A 42 -22.44 3.50 -5.67
N HIS A 43 -22.83 2.91 -6.80
CA HIS A 43 -23.74 1.76 -6.84
C HIS A 43 -23.13 0.54 -6.14
N THR A 44 -21.85 0.25 -6.42
CA THR A 44 -21.12 -0.85 -5.77
C THR A 44 -21.01 -0.65 -4.25
N GLU A 45 -20.67 0.55 -3.78
CA GLU A 45 -20.54 0.87 -2.36
C GLU A 45 -21.87 0.73 -1.61
N ARG A 46 -22.98 1.16 -2.23
CA ARG A 46 -24.33 1.01 -1.67
C ARG A 46 -24.77 -0.46 -1.66
N ALA A 47 -24.57 -1.19 -2.75
CA ALA A 47 -24.92 -2.62 -2.82
C ALA A 47 -24.13 -3.46 -1.80
N LEU A 48 -22.83 -3.22 -1.65
CA LEU A 48 -22.00 -3.89 -0.62
C LEU A 48 -22.44 -3.52 0.81
N ARG A 49 -22.98 -2.31 1.02
CA ARG A 49 -23.57 -1.94 2.31
C ARG A 49 -24.83 -2.74 2.59
N LEU A 50 -25.72 -2.92 1.61
CA LEU A 50 -26.92 -3.74 1.74
C LEU A 50 -26.56 -5.20 2.01
N VAL A 51 -25.61 -5.78 1.26
CA VAL A 51 -25.06 -7.12 1.54
C VAL A 51 -24.55 -7.21 2.99
N SER A 52 -23.85 -6.18 3.48
CA SER A 52 -23.40 -6.15 4.88
C SER A 52 -24.54 -6.12 5.89
N ASP A 53 -25.66 -5.48 5.57
CA ASP A 53 -26.83 -5.40 6.44
C ASP A 53 -27.56 -6.75 6.46
N THR A 54 -27.79 -7.39 5.31
CA THR A 54 -28.36 -8.74 5.19
C THR A 54 -27.57 -9.77 5.99
N LEU A 55 -26.23 -9.78 5.86
CA LEU A 55 -25.35 -10.68 6.62
C LEU A 55 -25.39 -10.42 8.14
N ALA A 56 -25.65 -9.19 8.56
CA ALA A 56 -25.78 -8.82 9.98
C ALA A 56 -27.13 -9.25 10.56
N GLU A 57 -28.20 -9.22 9.76
CA GLU A 57 -29.54 -9.66 10.17
C GLU A 57 -29.60 -11.17 10.36
N GLU A 58 -29.05 -11.95 9.43
CA GLU A 58 -29.02 -13.41 9.52
C GLU A 58 -28.22 -13.92 10.72
N SER A 59 -27.11 -13.26 11.04
CA SER A 59 -26.30 -13.60 12.23
C SER A 59 -27.01 -13.25 13.54
N SER A 60 -27.94 -12.27 13.52
CA SER A 60 -28.76 -11.91 14.68
C SER A 60 -29.93 -12.87 14.90
N GLN A 61 -30.43 -13.53 13.85
CA GLN A 61 -31.51 -14.53 13.96
C GLN A 61 -31.03 -15.86 14.56
N GLN A 62 -29.73 -16.14 14.58
CA GLN A 62 -29.14 -17.39 15.08
C GLN A 62 -28.60 -17.33 16.53
N GLY A 63 -28.70 -16.21 17.27
CA GLY A 63 -28.24 -16.17 18.68
C GLY A 63 -28.55 -14.90 19.50
N THR A 64 -29.29 -15.12 20.60
CA THR A 64 -29.39 -14.43 21.91
C THR A 64 -29.45 -12.88 22.03
N LEU A 65 -30.36 -12.42 22.90
CA LEU A 65 -30.72 -11.03 23.31
C LEU A 65 -29.62 -10.13 23.91
N VAL A 66 -28.33 -10.34 23.64
CA VAL A 66 -27.24 -9.55 24.27
C VAL A 66 -26.29 -8.98 23.22
N SER A 67 -26.51 -7.69 22.91
CA SER A 67 -25.72 -6.83 22.02
C SER A 67 -25.55 -7.32 20.58
N PRO A 68 -25.72 -6.47 19.55
CA PRO A 68 -25.54 -6.92 18.17
C PRO A 68 -24.09 -7.40 17.97
N PRO A 69 -23.87 -8.61 17.42
CA PRO A 69 -22.53 -9.11 17.16
C PRO A 69 -21.78 -8.13 16.25
N PRO A 70 -20.44 -8.00 16.39
CA PRO A 70 -19.67 -7.08 15.56
C PRO A 70 -19.84 -7.46 14.09
N ARG A 71 -20.33 -6.50 13.28
CA ARG A 71 -20.57 -6.69 11.85
C ARG A 71 -19.36 -7.36 11.19
N MET A 72 -19.61 -8.42 10.40
CA MET A 72 -18.56 -9.14 9.66
C MET A 72 -17.82 -8.20 8.72
N LEU A 73 -18.56 -7.34 8.01
CA LEU A 73 -18.02 -6.33 7.11
C LEU A 73 -17.99 -4.97 7.85
N LYS A 74 -16.78 -4.43 8.03
CA LYS A 74 -16.55 -3.14 8.70
C LYS A 74 -16.77 -1.95 7.76
N GLY A 75 -16.57 -2.14 6.46
CA GLY A 75 -16.80 -1.10 5.46
C GLY A 75 -16.07 -1.32 4.15
N VAL A 76 -16.43 -0.49 3.17
CA VAL A 76 -15.82 -0.46 1.84
C VAL A 76 -14.96 0.79 1.73
N VAL A 77 -13.75 0.65 1.19
CA VAL A 77 -12.81 1.76 1.04
C VAL A 77 -12.28 1.82 -0.38
N ARG A 78 -12.31 3.01 -0.98
CA ARG A 78 -11.67 3.27 -2.28
C ARG A 78 -10.15 3.16 -2.14
N VAL A 79 -9.50 2.47 -3.07
CA VAL A 79 -8.03 2.35 -3.12
C VAL A 79 -7.49 2.60 -4.53
N GLY A 80 -6.18 2.43 -4.73
CA GLY A 80 -5.55 2.53 -6.05
C GLY A 80 -5.69 3.92 -6.68
N ILE A 81 -5.84 3.94 -8.00
CA ILE A 81 -5.89 5.18 -8.79
C ILE A 81 -7.11 6.04 -8.48
N LEU A 82 -8.23 5.42 -8.10
CA LEU A 82 -9.48 6.09 -7.78
C LEU A 82 -9.31 6.93 -6.50
N ALA A 83 -8.84 6.30 -5.43
CA ALA A 83 -8.64 6.98 -4.15
C ALA A 83 -7.56 8.04 -4.18
N LYS A 84 -6.61 7.95 -5.12
CA LYS A 84 -5.50 8.91 -5.27
C LYS A 84 -5.83 10.03 -6.26
N GLY A 85 -6.99 9.99 -6.92
CA GLY A 85 -7.34 10.94 -7.98
C GLY A 85 -6.40 10.85 -9.19
N LEU A 86 -5.85 9.68 -9.49
CA LEU A 86 -4.87 9.47 -10.55
C LEU A 86 -5.45 8.85 -11.82
N VAL A 87 -6.77 8.72 -11.92
CA VAL A 87 -7.49 8.21 -13.10
C VAL A 87 -7.10 9.02 -14.35
N LEU A 88 -6.81 8.31 -15.44
CA LEU A 88 -6.50 8.84 -16.75
C LEU A 88 -7.57 8.43 -17.75
N ARG A 89 -7.65 9.12 -18.90
CA ARG A 89 -8.52 8.74 -20.01
C ARG A 89 -8.28 7.29 -20.42
N GLY A 90 -9.36 6.54 -20.70
CA GLY A 90 -9.31 5.11 -21.00
C GLY A 90 -9.15 4.21 -19.76
N ASP A 91 -9.05 4.75 -18.55
CA ASP A 91 -9.09 3.95 -17.33
C ASP A 91 -10.52 3.56 -16.99
N HIS A 92 -10.90 2.34 -17.35
CA HIS A 92 -12.22 1.80 -16.99
C HIS A 92 -12.15 0.83 -15.81
N SER A 93 -10.96 0.53 -15.29
CA SER A 93 -10.78 -0.40 -14.15
C SER A 93 -10.43 0.33 -12.87
N VAL A 94 -11.27 0.19 -11.85
CA VAL A 94 -11.07 0.77 -10.51
C VAL A 94 -11.15 -0.30 -9.42
N GLN A 95 -10.59 0.01 -8.25
CA GLN A 95 -10.47 -0.96 -7.16
C GLN A 95 -11.05 -0.42 -5.84
N LEU A 96 -11.81 -1.28 -5.17
CA LEU A 96 -12.32 -1.10 -3.82
C LEU A 96 -11.78 -2.20 -2.90
N THR A 97 -11.62 -1.87 -1.62
CA THR A 97 -11.23 -2.81 -0.58
C THR A 97 -12.38 -3.01 0.39
N LEU A 98 -12.80 -4.25 0.57
CA LEU A 98 -13.76 -4.65 1.59
C LEU A 98 -13.02 -5.04 2.88
N LEU A 99 -13.28 -4.32 3.97
CA LEU A 99 -12.64 -4.56 5.26
C LEU A 99 -13.49 -5.50 6.12
N CYS A 100 -12.94 -6.65 6.47
CA CYS A 100 -13.59 -7.66 7.31
C CYS A 100 -13.10 -7.57 8.77
N SER A 101 -13.98 -7.87 9.73
CA SER A 101 -13.65 -7.96 11.14
C SER A 101 -12.80 -9.19 11.48
N LYS A 102 -13.08 -10.32 10.80
CA LYS A 102 -12.30 -11.57 10.82
C LYS A 102 -11.52 -11.75 9.53
N LYS A 103 -10.60 -12.72 9.48
CA LYS A 103 -9.90 -13.10 8.25
C LYS A 103 -10.93 -13.51 7.18
N PRO A 104 -10.87 -12.94 5.96
CA PRO A 104 -11.82 -13.28 4.92
C PRO A 104 -11.62 -14.72 4.43
N THR A 105 -12.71 -15.38 4.06
CA THR A 105 -12.73 -16.76 3.55
C THR A 105 -13.34 -16.82 2.14
N HIS A 106 -13.08 -17.88 1.37
CA HIS A 106 -13.71 -18.03 0.05
C HIS A 106 -15.22 -18.18 0.16
N SER A 107 -15.71 -18.86 1.20
CA SER A 107 -17.13 -19.00 1.52
C SER A 107 -17.81 -17.63 1.70
N LEU A 108 -17.16 -16.69 2.40
CA LEU A 108 -17.68 -15.33 2.57
C LEU A 108 -17.77 -14.60 1.22
N LEU A 109 -16.73 -14.71 0.38
CA LEU A 109 -16.74 -14.08 -0.93
C LEU A 109 -17.79 -14.68 -1.87
N GLN A 110 -17.97 -16.00 -1.84
CA GLN A 110 -18.98 -16.68 -2.62
C GLN A 110 -20.38 -16.22 -2.22
N ARG A 111 -20.61 -16.03 -0.92
CA ARG A 111 -21.87 -15.49 -0.43
C ARG A 111 -22.12 -14.06 -0.90
N ILE A 112 -21.12 -13.18 -0.76
CA ILE A 112 -21.20 -11.81 -1.27
C ILE A 112 -21.46 -11.83 -2.79
N LYS A 113 -20.79 -12.69 -3.55
CA LYS A 113 -21.00 -12.84 -5.00
C LYS A 113 -22.44 -13.24 -5.35
N GLN A 114 -23.09 -14.07 -4.53
CA GLN A 114 -24.47 -14.52 -4.77
C GLN A 114 -25.51 -13.44 -4.42
N GLU A 115 -25.25 -12.67 -3.36
CA GLU A 115 -26.16 -11.62 -2.89
C GLU A 115 -26.01 -10.32 -3.69
N LEU A 116 -24.79 -9.99 -4.13
CA LEU A 116 -24.48 -8.70 -4.77
C LEU A 116 -25.29 -8.40 -6.03
N PRO A 117 -25.57 -9.34 -6.95
CA PRO A 117 -26.44 -9.08 -8.10
C PRO A 117 -27.86 -8.65 -7.69
N ARG A 118 -28.41 -9.23 -6.61
CA ARG A 118 -29.75 -8.89 -6.11
C ARG A 118 -29.78 -7.46 -5.56
N GLU A 119 -28.77 -7.11 -4.76
CA GLU A 119 -28.65 -5.77 -4.19
C GLU A 119 -28.35 -4.70 -5.25
N LEU A 120 -27.55 -5.04 -6.27
CA LEU A 120 -27.28 -4.13 -7.40
C LEU A 120 -28.56 -3.81 -8.19
N SER A 121 -29.46 -4.78 -8.39
CA SER A 121 -30.76 -4.54 -9.05
C SER A 121 -31.70 -3.64 -8.23
N ILE A 122 -31.50 -3.53 -6.91
CA ILE A 122 -32.26 -2.62 -6.05
C ILE A 122 -31.67 -1.21 -6.11
N VAL A 123 -30.35 -1.10 -6.16
CA VAL A 123 -29.62 0.17 -6.08
C VAL A 123 -29.54 0.90 -7.42
N ALA A 124 -29.52 0.16 -8.53
CA ALA A 124 -29.28 0.70 -9.85
C ALA A 124 -30.22 0.08 -10.88
N GLU A 125 -30.69 0.91 -11.80
CA GLU A 125 -31.44 0.48 -12.99
C GLU A 125 -30.48 -0.12 -14.06
N ASP A 126 -29.19 0.22 -13.98
CA ASP A 126 -28.16 -0.24 -14.89
C ASP A 126 -27.87 -1.73 -14.74
N LYS A 127 -27.61 -2.40 -15.86
CA LYS A 127 -27.22 -3.81 -15.88
C LYS A 127 -25.74 -3.95 -15.51
N TYR A 128 -25.48 -4.67 -14.42
CA TYR A 128 -24.15 -5.07 -13.97
C TYR A 128 -23.96 -6.58 -14.06
N GLU A 129 -22.78 -7.00 -14.50
CA GLU A 129 -22.35 -8.39 -14.45
C GLU A 129 -21.37 -8.59 -13.28
N VAL A 130 -21.65 -9.57 -12.41
CA VAL A 130 -20.80 -9.91 -11.27
C VAL A 130 -20.07 -11.22 -11.54
N SER A 131 -18.74 -11.14 -11.66
CA SER A 131 -17.84 -12.28 -11.84
C SER A 131 -16.86 -12.38 -10.66
N SER A 132 -16.15 -13.50 -10.57
CA SER A 132 -15.05 -13.69 -9.62
C SER A 132 -13.78 -14.03 -10.38
N ASP A 133 -12.69 -13.40 -9.99
CA ASP A 133 -11.37 -13.66 -10.58
C ASP A 133 -10.68 -14.88 -9.95
N HIS A 134 -9.64 -15.39 -10.60
CA HIS A 134 -8.79 -16.49 -10.10
C HIS A 134 -8.15 -16.17 -8.74
N ASP A 135 -7.86 -14.89 -8.48
CA ASP A 135 -7.32 -14.38 -7.21
C ASP A 135 -8.39 -14.15 -6.12
N ALA A 136 -9.59 -14.72 -6.27
CA ALA A 136 -10.70 -14.52 -5.33
C ALA A 136 -11.08 -13.03 -5.14
N ASN A 137 -11.00 -12.23 -6.21
CA ASN A 137 -11.56 -10.88 -6.21
C ASN A 137 -12.96 -10.90 -6.83
N ILE A 138 -13.86 -10.04 -6.34
CA ILE A 138 -15.19 -9.86 -6.95
C ILE A 138 -15.08 -8.76 -7.98
N VAL A 139 -15.49 -9.04 -9.21
CA VAL A 139 -15.41 -8.12 -10.34
C VAL A 139 -16.82 -7.75 -10.77
N ILE A 140 -17.13 -6.46 -10.77
CA ILE A 140 -18.42 -5.92 -11.18
C ILE A 140 -18.20 -5.09 -12.45
N SER A 141 -18.76 -5.55 -13.56
CA SER A 141 -18.62 -4.89 -14.87
C SER A 141 -19.94 -4.23 -15.24
N ALA A 142 -19.91 -2.93 -15.55
CA ALA A 142 -21.05 -2.24 -16.13
C ALA A 142 -21.25 -2.70 -17.59
N CYS A 143 -22.47 -3.07 -17.95
CA CYS A 143 -22.80 -3.49 -19.32
C CYS A 143 -23.07 -2.32 -20.27
N VAL A 144 -22.99 -1.08 -19.78
CA VAL A 144 -23.18 0.16 -20.54
C VAL A 144 -21.82 0.79 -20.79
N GLU A 145 -21.60 1.34 -21.99
CA GLU A 145 -20.39 2.09 -22.32
C GLU A 145 -20.20 3.26 -21.32
N PRO A 146 -18.98 3.47 -20.78
CA PRO A 146 -17.69 2.98 -21.27
C PRO A 146 -17.22 1.62 -20.71
N GLY A 147 -18.11 0.84 -20.07
CA GLY A 147 -17.75 -0.51 -19.58
C GLY A 147 -16.87 -0.49 -18.33
N VAL A 148 -17.26 0.30 -17.33
CA VAL A 148 -16.51 0.42 -16.06
C VAL A 148 -16.48 -0.90 -15.31
N LYS A 149 -15.28 -1.35 -14.93
CA LYS A 149 -14.99 -2.54 -14.13
C LYS A 149 -14.56 -2.12 -12.72
N VAL A 150 -15.34 -2.50 -11.72
CA VAL A 150 -15.03 -2.31 -10.29
C VAL A 150 -14.55 -3.63 -9.71
N THR A 151 -13.30 -3.69 -9.27
CA THR A 151 -12.71 -4.88 -8.61
C THR A 151 -12.73 -4.68 -7.10
N VAL A 152 -13.35 -5.61 -6.37
CA VAL A 152 -13.49 -5.59 -4.91
C VAL A 152 -12.62 -6.70 -4.32
N SER A 153 -11.61 -6.29 -3.55
CA SER A 153 -10.71 -7.20 -2.84
C SER A 153 -11.02 -7.19 -1.35
N ALA A 154 -11.24 -8.36 -0.74
CA ALA A 154 -11.49 -8.47 0.70
C ALA A 154 -10.18 -8.62 1.49
N THR A 155 -10.08 -7.96 2.64
CA THR A 155 -8.96 -8.12 3.56
C THR A 155 -9.35 -7.83 5.00
N SER A 156 -8.49 -8.23 5.96
CA SER A 156 -8.67 -7.95 7.38
C SER A 156 -7.37 -7.48 8.01
N PRO A 157 -7.39 -6.51 8.95
CA PRO A 157 -6.19 -6.12 9.71
C PRO A 157 -5.48 -7.29 10.41
N LEU A 158 -6.23 -8.35 10.75
CA LEU A 158 -5.72 -9.57 11.39
C LEU A 158 -4.78 -10.38 10.49
N MET A 159 -4.77 -10.13 9.17
CA MET A 159 -3.86 -10.79 8.22
C MET A 159 -2.39 -10.40 8.44
N ARG A 160 -2.12 -9.37 9.27
CA ARG A 160 -0.76 -8.92 9.63
C ARG A 160 -0.12 -9.77 10.73
N GLU A 161 -0.90 -10.53 11.48
CA GLU A 161 -0.39 -11.32 12.59
C GLU A 161 0.47 -12.47 12.04
N ASP A 162 1.71 -12.58 12.51
CA ASP A 162 2.62 -13.65 12.09
C ASP A 162 2.19 -14.98 12.71
N PRO A 163 2.16 -16.07 11.92
CA PRO A 163 1.74 -17.38 12.41
C PRO A 163 2.68 -17.91 13.52
N SER A 164 3.92 -17.40 13.59
CA SER A 164 4.91 -17.74 14.62
C SER A 164 4.58 -17.17 16.00
N VAL A 165 3.81 -16.07 16.10
CA VAL A 165 3.44 -15.47 17.40
C VAL A 165 2.31 -16.25 18.08
N LYS A 166 1.55 -17.05 17.32
CA LYS A 166 0.47 -17.91 17.85
C LYS A 166 0.98 -19.16 18.58
N GLN A 167 2.28 -19.46 18.56
CA GLN A 167 2.82 -20.71 19.13
C GLN A 167 3.05 -20.64 20.67
N GLU A 168 2.91 -19.48 21.30
CA GLU A 168 3.09 -19.30 22.76
C GLU A 168 1.79 -19.05 23.54
N LEU A 169 0.66 -18.82 22.86
CA LEU A 169 -0.64 -18.58 23.50
C LEU A 169 -1.70 -19.49 22.86
N GLN A 170 -1.85 -20.67 23.43
CA GLN A 170 -2.91 -21.64 23.15
C GLN A 170 -4.25 -21.05 23.63
N ASP A 171 -4.87 -20.15 22.83
CA ASP A 171 -6.27 -19.72 23.00
C ASP A 171 -6.81 -18.86 21.82
N SER A 172 -6.49 -19.22 20.57
CA SER A 172 -7.26 -18.70 19.42
C SER A 172 -7.75 -19.84 18.56
N LEU A 173 -9.09 -19.97 18.50
CA LEU A 173 -9.87 -20.76 17.53
C LEU A 173 -9.08 -21.04 16.26
N SER A 174 -8.92 -22.33 15.93
CA SER A 174 -8.25 -22.81 14.72
C SER A 174 -8.65 -21.96 13.52
N ASP A 175 -7.67 -21.40 12.83
CA ASP A 175 -7.91 -20.62 11.61
C ASP A 175 -8.67 -21.52 10.61
N PRO A 176 -9.82 -21.09 10.03
CA PRO A 176 -10.56 -21.91 9.08
C PRO A 176 -9.68 -22.27 7.87
N GLU A 177 -9.80 -23.50 7.36
CA GLU A 177 -8.99 -23.97 6.22
C GLU A 177 -9.24 -23.16 4.93
N ASP A 178 -10.39 -22.48 4.85
CA ASP A 178 -10.87 -21.72 3.70
C ASP A 178 -10.47 -20.22 3.71
N ILE A 179 -9.36 -19.86 4.36
CA ILE A 179 -8.87 -18.46 4.39
C ILE A 179 -8.29 -18.05 3.04
N LEU A 180 -8.57 -16.82 2.61
CA LEU A 180 -7.97 -16.24 1.41
C LEU A 180 -6.45 -16.15 1.49
N ASP A 181 -5.81 -16.15 0.32
CA ASP A 181 -4.36 -16.02 0.25
C ASP A 181 -3.83 -14.82 1.05
N ARG A 182 -2.83 -15.10 1.88
CA ARG A 182 -2.24 -14.14 2.81
C ARG A 182 -1.52 -13.03 2.05
N GLU A 183 -0.80 -13.37 0.99
CA GLU A 183 -0.03 -12.39 0.22
C GLU A 183 -0.97 -11.38 -0.44
N ARG A 184 -2.04 -11.84 -1.11
CA ARG A 184 -3.07 -10.97 -1.71
C ARG A 184 -3.79 -10.09 -0.69
N CYS A 185 -4.12 -10.62 0.48
CA CYS A 185 -4.72 -9.83 1.55
C CYS A 185 -3.76 -8.73 2.06
N LEU A 186 -2.45 -9.02 2.13
CA LEU A 186 -1.43 -8.05 2.53
C LEU A 186 -1.18 -6.98 1.45
N GLU A 187 -1.21 -7.34 0.17
CA GLU A 187 -1.17 -6.40 -0.95
C GLU A 187 -2.36 -5.44 -0.92
N THR A 188 -3.56 -5.95 -0.65
CA THR A 188 -4.78 -5.14 -0.50
C THR A 188 -4.65 -4.18 0.69
N LEU A 189 -4.10 -4.64 1.83
CA LEU A 189 -3.79 -3.76 2.97
C LEU A 189 -2.70 -2.73 2.64
N ALA A 190 -1.72 -3.09 1.79
CA ALA A 190 -0.71 -2.17 1.32
C ALA A 190 -1.34 -1.07 0.44
N ALA A 191 -2.22 -1.44 -0.49
CA ALA A 191 -2.96 -0.50 -1.33
C ALA A 191 -3.78 0.51 -0.48
N LEU A 192 -4.42 0.04 0.60
CA LEU A 192 -5.10 0.90 1.57
C LEU A 192 -4.14 1.89 2.25
N ARG A 193 -2.96 1.43 2.69
CA ARG A 193 -1.93 2.31 3.26
C ARG A 193 -1.41 3.32 2.25
N HIS A 194 -1.18 2.88 1.01
CA HIS A 194 -0.72 3.75 -0.08
C HIS A 194 -1.74 4.85 -0.34
N ALA A 195 -3.04 4.53 -0.41
CA ALA A 195 -4.09 5.52 -0.57
C ALA A 195 -4.13 6.54 0.59
N LYS A 196 -4.08 6.08 1.85
CA LYS A 196 -4.05 6.95 3.02
C LYS A 196 -2.82 7.86 3.05
N TRP A 197 -1.64 7.30 2.77
CA TRP A 197 -0.41 8.07 2.68
C TRP A 197 -0.50 9.11 1.56
N PHE A 198 -1.04 8.74 0.40
CA PHE A 198 -1.15 9.63 -0.76
C PHE A 198 -2.01 10.84 -0.44
N GLN A 199 -3.16 10.62 0.18
CA GLN A 199 -4.04 11.70 0.62
C GLN A 199 -3.35 12.63 1.62
N ALA A 200 -2.60 12.07 2.57
CA ALA A 200 -1.92 12.86 3.60
C ALA A 200 -0.68 13.62 3.10
N ARG A 201 0.01 13.11 2.06
CA ARG A 201 1.35 13.60 1.67
C ARG A 201 1.43 14.16 0.25
N ALA A 202 0.75 13.55 -0.72
CA ALA A 202 0.89 13.89 -2.13
C ALA A 202 -0.26 14.77 -2.67
N SER A 203 -1.49 14.55 -2.21
CA SER A 203 -2.70 15.22 -2.72
C SER A 203 -2.63 16.75 -2.62
N GLY A 204 -2.13 17.27 -1.48
CA GLY A 204 -1.98 18.71 -1.26
C GLY A 204 -0.69 19.34 -1.79
N LEU A 205 0.27 18.53 -2.26
CA LEU A 205 1.57 19.02 -2.73
C LEU A 205 1.47 19.41 -4.20
N GLN A 206 1.31 20.68 -4.54
CA GLN A 206 1.29 21.11 -5.94
C GLN A 206 2.71 21.21 -6.51
N PRO A 207 3.01 20.71 -7.74
CA PRO A 207 2.12 20.08 -8.73
C PRO A 207 2.21 18.53 -8.78
N CYS A 208 2.34 17.86 -7.63
CA CYS A 208 2.61 16.42 -7.50
C CYS A 208 1.63 15.53 -8.28
N VAL A 209 0.32 15.75 -8.11
CA VAL A 209 -0.72 14.94 -8.78
C VAL A 209 -0.64 15.06 -10.31
N ILE A 210 -0.34 16.25 -10.82
CA ILE A 210 -0.18 16.51 -12.25
C ILE A 210 1.02 15.72 -12.79
N VAL A 211 2.17 15.82 -12.11
CA VAL A 211 3.41 15.13 -12.50
C VAL A 211 3.23 13.62 -12.47
N ILE A 212 2.56 13.07 -11.45
CA ILE A 212 2.30 11.63 -11.35
C ILE A 212 1.41 11.15 -12.50
N ARG A 213 0.36 11.90 -12.87
CA ARG A 213 -0.50 11.56 -14.01
C ARG A 213 0.29 11.51 -15.33
N VAL A 214 1.13 12.53 -15.59
CA VAL A 214 1.96 12.59 -16.81
C VAL A 214 2.97 11.44 -16.84
N LEU A 215 3.64 11.13 -15.72
CA LEU A 215 4.59 10.02 -15.65
C LEU A 215 3.90 8.67 -15.77
N ARG A 216 2.69 8.50 -15.23
CA ARG A 216 1.90 7.28 -15.39
C ARG A 216 1.56 7.03 -16.85
N ASP A 217 1.18 8.07 -17.59
CA ASP A 217 0.96 8.00 -19.02
C ASP A 217 2.25 7.68 -19.80
N LEU A 218 3.36 8.32 -19.43
CA LEU A 218 4.69 8.02 -20.00
C LEU A 218 5.06 6.54 -19.83
N CYS A 219 4.82 5.96 -18.65
CA CYS A 219 5.09 4.54 -18.37
C CYS A 219 4.24 3.58 -19.21
N ARG A 220 3.07 4.02 -19.72
CA ARG A 220 2.24 3.24 -20.66
C ARG A 220 2.81 3.29 -22.06
N CYS A 221 3.29 4.45 -22.48
CA CYS A 221 3.79 4.67 -23.83
C CYS A 221 5.22 4.15 -24.04
N LEU A 222 6.03 4.09 -22.98
CA LEU A 222 7.45 3.73 -23.07
C LEU A 222 7.77 2.52 -22.19
N PRO A 223 7.93 1.30 -22.76
CA PRO A 223 8.21 0.08 -22.01
C PRO A 223 9.38 0.15 -21.02
N PRO A 224 10.52 0.84 -21.32
CA PRO A 224 11.61 1.00 -20.34
C PRO A 224 11.20 1.71 -19.05
N TRP A 225 10.17 2.57 -19.10
CA TRP A 225 9.62 3.27 -17.94
C TRP A 225 8.61 2.42 -17.17
N GLY A 226 8.00 1.43 -17.83
CA GLY A 226 7.05 0.48 -17.23
C GLY A 226 7.64 -0.44 -16.16
N ALA A 227 8.97 -0.54 -16.07
CA ALA A 227 9.66 -1.33 -15.05
C ALA A 227 9.57 -0.72 -13.63
N LEU A 228 9.19 0.55 -13.50
CA LEU A 228 9.04 1.21 -12.21
C LEU A 228 7.64 0.95 -11.63
N PRO A 229 7.51 0.26 -10.47
CA PRO A 229 6.21 0.05 -9.85
C PRO A 229 5.50 1.38 -9.57
N ALA A 230 4.18 1.44 -9.80
CA ALA A 230 3.39 2.67 -9.62
C ALA A 230 3.61 3.32 -8.24
N TRP A 231 3.64 2.52 -7.18
CA TRP A 231 3.92 3.01 -5.83
C TRP A 231 5.31 3.64 -5.68
N ALA A 232 6.34 3.04 -6.28
CA ALA A 232 7.70 3.59 -6.24
C ALA A 232 7.80 4.92 -7.01
N MET A 233 7.06 5.05 -8.11
CA MET A 233 6.94 6.30 -8.86
C MET A 233 6.25 7.40 -8.03
N GLU A 234 5.13 7.09 -7.39
CA GLU A 234 4.41 8.02 -6.51
C GLU A 234 5.30 8.53 -5.36
N LEU A 235 6.02 7.62 -4.68
CA LEU A 235 6.97 7.96 -3.63
C LEU A 235 8.13 8.83 -4.15
N LEU A 236 8.66 8.51 -5.33
CA LEU A 236 9.74 9.28 -5.94
C LEU A 236 9.29 10.71 -6.23
N VAL A 237 8.13 10.89 -6.88
CA VAL A 237 7.62 12.22 -7.22
C VAL A 237 7.36 13.03 -5.95
N GLU A 238 6.64 12.47 -4.97
CA GLU A 238 6.38 13.18 -3.71
C GLU A 238 7.69 13.60 -3.05
N LYS A 239 8.66 12.69 -2.91
CA LYS A 239 9.91 12.99 -2.21
C LYS A 239 10.76 14.04 -2.93
N VAL A 240 10.78 14.01 -4.26
CA VAL A 240 11.52 14.98 -5.08
C VAL A 240 10.91 16.37 -4.97
N LEU A 241 9.58 16.46 -4.93
CA LEU A 241 8.87 17.74 -4.83
C LEU A 241 8.83 18.27 -3.39
N SER A 242 8.66 17.42 -2.39
CA SER A 242 8.64 17.83 -0.98
C SER A 242 10.01 18.24 -0.46
N SER A 243 11.09 17.83 -1.13
CA SER A 243 12.46 18.28 -0.86
C SER A 243 12.86 19.55 -1.62
N ALA A 244 11.97 20.12 -2.44
CA ALA A 244 12.26 21.35 -3.16
C ALA A 244 12.30 22.55 -2.19
N PRO A 245 13.30 23.44 -2.29
CA PRO A 245 13.42 24.58 -1.39
C PRO A 245 12.35 25.66 -1.62
N ARG A 246 11.66 25.60 -2.76
CA ARG A 246 10.63 26.54 -3.20
C ARG A 246 9.55 25.79 -3.98
N PRO A 247 8.31 26.31 -4.03
CA PRO A 247 7.27 25.77 -4.91
C PRO A 247 7.76 25.72 -6.36
N LEU A 248 7.56 24.58 -7.01
CA LEU A 248 7.99 24.34 -8.38
C LEU A 248 6.81 24.53 -9.34
N SER A 249 7.09 25.07 -10.53
CA SER A 249 6.13 25.02 -11.63
C SER A 249 6.04 23.59 -12.19
N PRO A 250 4.97 23.21 -12.92
CA PRO A 250 4.82 21.86 -13.47
C PRO A 250 6.01 21.40 -14.34
N GLY A 251 6.58 22.28 -15.16
CA GLY A 251 7.75 22.02 -15.98
C GLY A 251 9.01 21.76 -15.16
N ASP A 252 9.31 22.63 -14.19
CA ASP A 252 10.46 22.46 -13.29
C ASP A 252 10.30 21.21 -12.41
N ALA A 253 9.08 20.92 -11.96
CA ALA A 253 8.74 19.72 -11.20
C ALA A 253 9.01 18.45 -12.01
N MET A 254 8.53 18.40 -13.27
CA MET A 254 8.77 17.29 -14.18
C MET A 254 10.28 17.12 -14.43
N ARG A 255 10.99 18.20 -14.77
CA ARG A 255 12.45 18.21 -15.00
C ARG A 255 13.20 17.64 -13.78
N ARG A 256 12.89 18.14 -12.59
CA ARG A 256 13.54 17.68 -11.34
C ARG A 256 13.30 16.20 -11.09
N VAL A 257 12.09 15.68 -11.35
CA VAL A 257 11.82 14.23 -11.20
C VAL A 257 12.64 13.42 -12.20
N LEU A 258 12.75 13.87 -13.45
CA LEU A 258 13.57 13.20 -14.47
C LEU A 258 15.06 13.19 -14.09
N GLU A 259 15.59 14.31 -13.59
CA GLU A 259 16.97 14.42 -13.08
C GLU A 259 17.23 13.42 -11.94
N TYR A 260 16.33 13.36 -10.96
CA TYR A 260 16.43 12.41 -9.84
C TYR A 260 16.31 10.95 -10.30
N HIS A 261 15.46 10.66 -11.28
CA HIS A 261 15.32 9.32 -11.85
C HIS A 261 16.61 8.89 -12.55
N ALA A 262 17.18 9.76 -13.39
CA ALA A 262 18.45 9.53 -14.06
C ALA A 262 19.60 9.32 -13.05
N LEU A 263 19.70 10.19 -12.02
CA LEU A 263 20.71 10.04 -10.98
C LEU A 263 20.55 8.74 -10.21
N ARG A 264 19.30 8.31 -9.93
CA ARG A 264 19.04 7.02 -9.31
C ARG A 264 19.56 5.88 -10.19
N LEU A 265 19.34 5.90 -11.50
CA LEU A 265 19.85 4.84 -12.40
C LEU A 265 21.38 4.76 -12.38
N VAL A 266 22.07 5.90 -12.28
CA VAL A 266 23.54 5.96 -12.26
C VAL A 266 24.12 5.59 -10.88
N ALA A 267 23.53 6.08 -9.78
CA ALA A 267 24.11 6.00 -8.45
C ALA A 267 23.53 4.87 -7.56
N PHE A 268 22.47 4.18 -8.00
CA PHE A 268 21.82 3.16 -7.17
C PHE A 268 22.77 2.04 -6.76
N ARG A 269 23.01 1.92 -5.45
CA ARG A 269 24.00 0.99 -4.85
C ARG A 269 25.45 1.21 -5.31
N GLN A 270 25.73 2.28 -6.04
CA GLN A 270 27.04 2.62 -6.57
C GLN A 270 27.58 3.94 -5.99
N ILE A 271 27.03 4.39 -4.86
CA ILE A 271 27.47 5.65 -4.23
C ILE A 271 28.96 5.65 -3.91
N HIS A 272 29.53 4.49 -3.55
CA HIS A 272 30.96 4.33 -3.34
C HIS A 272 31.74 4.67 -4.63
N LYS A 273 31.30 4.22 -5.81
CA LYS A 273 31.93 4.59 -7.10
C LYS A 273 31.79 6.07 -7.41
N VAL A 274 30.60 6.64 -7.18
CA VAL A 274 30.35 8.08 -7.39
C VAL A 274 31.24 8.93 -6.51
N LEU A 275 31.49 8.49 -5.28
CA LEU A 275 32.37 9.15 -4.32
C LEU A 275 33.85 8.81 -4.52
N HIS A 276 34.20 8.00 -5.53
CA HIS A 276 35.55 7.50 -5.77
C HIS A 276 36.16 6.77 -4.55
N MET A 277 35.35 5.93 -3.90
CA MET A 277 35.73 5.13 -2.73
C MET A 277 35.45 3.64 -2.93
N GLU A 278 36.20 2.81 -2.21
CA GLU A 278 35.88 1.39 -2.08
C GLU A 278 34.64 1.17 -1.19
N HIS A 279 34.06 -0.03 -1.28
CA HIS A 279 32.93 -0.38 -0.41
C HIS A 279 33.39 -0.41 1.04
N LEU A 280 32.68 0.34 1.88
CA LEU A 280 32.85 0.21 3.32
C LEU A 280 32.43 -1.21 3.75
N PRO A 281 33.17 -1.82 4.69
CA PRO A 281 32.83 -3.14 5.19
C PRO A 281 31.43 -3.12 5.83
N PRO A 282 30.64 -4.20 5.67
CA PRO A 282 29.31 -4.27 6.27
C PRO A 282 29.43 -4.12 7.79
N ARG A 283 28.62 -3.22 8.36
CA ARG A 283 28.57 -3.01 9.81
C ARG A 283 28.16 -4.33 10.47
N THR A 284 29.11 -5.01 11.11
CA THR A 284 28.83 -6.09 12.04
C THR A 284 27.97 -5.52 13.17
N ARG A 285 26.79 -6.10 13.41
CA ARG A 285 25.94 -5.75 14.55
C ARG A 285 26.63 -6.18 15.84
N PHE A 286 27.59 -5.39 16.31
CA PHE A 286 28.14 -5.51 17.66
C PHE A 286 27.08 -5.01 18.65
N GLY A 287 26.24 -5.93 19.14
CA GLY A 287 25.17 -5.56 20.07
C GLY A 287 24.27 -6.70 20.54
N ALA A 288 24.76 -7.94 20.60
CA ALA A 288 24.11 -9.02 21.35
C ALA A 288 25.13 -9.72 22.24
N ARG A 289 25.82 -8.95 23.11
CA ARG A 289 26.55 -9.54 24.24
C ARG A 289 25.53 -10.02 25.25
N LYS A 290 25.12 -11.28 25.05
CA LYS A 290 24.59 -12.24 26.02
C LYS A 290 25.00 -11.83 27.45
N ARG A 291 24.04 -11.41 28.28
CA ARG A 291 24.21 -11.35 29.73
C ARG A 291 24.50 -12.79 30.18
N MET A 292 25.77 -13.13 30.35
CA MET A 292 26.19 -14.39 30.94
C MET A 292 25.96 -14.26 32.45
N ARG A 293 24.80 -14.74 32.88
CA ARG A 293 24.46 -14.98 34.27
C ARG A 293 25.20 -16.25 34.73
N GLU A 294 25.73 -16.19 35.94
CA GLU A 294 26.56 -17.18 36.62
C GLU A 294 26.02 -18.62 36.58
N ALA A 295 26.95 -19.58 36.39
CA ALA A 295 26.98 -20.98 36.83
C ALA A 295 28.03 -21.68 35.95
N SER A 296 29.23 -22.03 36.43
CA SER A 296 29.42 -23.25 37.21
C SER A 296 30.83 -23.25 37.83
N GLN A 297 30.91 -23.08 39.15
CA GLN A 297 32.01 -23.56 39.98
C GLN A 297 31.53 -24.83 40.68
N THR A 298 32.03 -25.99 40.25
CA THR A 298 32.11 -27.32 40.90
C THR A 298 32.37 -28.33 39.77
N GLN A 299 33.25 -29.32 39.81
CA GLN A 299 34.08 -29.94 40.84
C GLN A 299 35.03 -30.91 40.07
N GLU A 300 36.33 -30.95 40.38
CA GLU A 300 37.04 -32.07 41.04
C GLU A 300 37.70 -33.15 40.16
N GLY A 301 38.90 -33.56 40.59
CA GLY A 301 39.65 -34.74 40.15
C GLY A 301 41.13 -34.43 39.83
N ALA A 302 42.02 -34.14 40.80
CA ALA A 302 42.81 -35.11 41.59
C ALA A 302 43.57 -36.11 40.68
N ARG A 303 44.90 -36.29 40.69
CA ARG A 303 45.92 -36.47 41.74
C ARG A 303 47.29 -36.32 41.05
N GLU A 304 48.33 -35.81 41.69
CA GLU A 304 49.42 -36.68 42.15
C GLU A 304 50.19 -36.09 43.34
N ARG A 305 50.59 -36.96 44.26
CA ARG A 305 51.07 -36.68 45.60
C ARG A 305 52.55 -37.04 45.73
N LYS A 306 53.28 -36.16 46.44
CA LYS A 306 54.30 -36.43 47.49
C LYS A 306 55.66 -37.05 47.12
N ARG A 307 56.71 -36.28 47.40
CA ARG A 307 57.84 -36.47 48.38
C ARG A 307 59.05 -35.68 47.83
N GLY A 308 59.93 -35.02 48.56
CA GLY A 308 60.16 -34.89 49.99
C GLY A 308 61.37 -33.95 50.20
N ARG A 309 61.32 -33.26 51.35
CA ARG A 309 62.31 -32.42 52.05
C ARG A 309 63.79 -32.83 51.90
N GLN A 310 64.69 -31.86 51.72
CA GLN A 310 65.87 -31.59 52.57
C GLN A 310 66.67 -30.39 52.03
N GLY A 311 67.00 -29.44 52.92
CA GLY A 311 68.03 -28.45 52.67
C GLY A 311 69.37 -28.96 53.21
N THR A 312 70.47 -28.54 52.59
CA THR A 312 71.78 -28.44 53.23
C THR A 312 72.54 -27.27 52.62
N ALA A 313 73.04 -26.41 53.50
CA ALA A 313 74.06 -25.42 53.23
C ALA A 313 75.45 -26.09 53.21
N GLY A 314 76.39 -25.49 52.49
CA GLY A 314 77.81 -25.86 52.53
C GLY A 314 78.66 -24.80 51.83
N LEU A 315 79.31 -23.95 52.66
CA LEU A 315 80.45 -23.05 52.39
C LEU A 315 81.66 -23.83 51.84
N PRO A 316 82.73 -23.19 51.29
CA PRO A 316 83.59 -22.20 51.98
C PRO A 316 83.32 -20.73 51.62
#